data_AF-A0AAD7LND2-F1
#
_entry.id   AF-A0AAD7LND2-F1
#
_cell.length_a   1.000
_cell.length_b   1.000
_cell.length_c   1.000
_cell.angle_alpha   90.00
_cell.angle_beta   90.00
_cell.angle_gamma   90.00
#
_symmetry.space_group_name_H-M   'P 1'
#
loop_
_entity.id
_entity.type
_entity.pdbx_description
1 polymer ?
#
loop_
_entity_poly.entity_id
_entity_poly.type
_entity_poly.pdbx_seq_one_letter_code
_entity_poly.pdbx_strand_id
1 'polypeptide(L)' 'MLFSVAKSLVSRDKIENAVRRIMDGGDEALEIRRRARELGEKARKAASIGGSSDNNLTAAIEDLKRLREDRSKLKT' A
#
# COMPACT_ATOMS: atom_id res chain seq x y z
N MET A 1 -4.40 -35.32 -8.81
CA MET A 1 -4.24 -34.20 -7.84
C MET A 1 -2.82 -34.08 -7.24
N LEU A 2 -1.75 -34.54 -7.90
CA LEU A 2 -0.38 -34.53 -7.32
C LEU A 2 0.62 -33.59 -8.02
N PHE A 3 0.18 -32.73 -8.94
CA PHE A 3 1.08 -31.88 -9.75
C PHE A 3 0.89 -30.36 -9.56
N SER A 4 0.33 -29.91 -8.42
CA SER A 4 0.19 -28.47 -8.15
C SER A 4 1.13 -27.93 -7.05
N VAL A 5 1.71 -28.78 -6.20
CA VAL A 5 2.56 -28.32 -5.08
C VAL A 5 3.99 -28.01 -5.55
N ALA A 6 4.52 -28.75 -6.52
CA ALA A 6 5.89 -28.54 -7.01
C ALA A 6 6.09 -27.22 -7.78
N LYS A 7 5.03 -26.61 -8.34
CA LYS A 7 5.13 -25.41 -9.20
C LYS A 7 5.34 -24.11 -8.40
N SER A 8 5.17 -24.12 -7.08
CA SER A 8 5.23 -22.92 -6.23
C SER A 8 6.28 -22.98 -5.12
N LEU A 9 7.19 -23.95 -5.13
CA LEU A 9 8.22 -24.06 -4.11
C LEU A 9 9.35 -23.06 -4.40
N VAL A 10 9.55 -22.12 -3.47
CA VAL A 10 10.70 -21.21 -3.47
C VAL A 10 11.86 -21.92 -2.81
N SER A 11 12.96 -22.12 -3.55
CA SER A 11 14.17 -22.75 -3.00
C SER A 11 14.83 -21.84 -1.97
N ARG A 12 15.58 -22.46 -1.06
CA ARG A 12 16.40 -21.75 -0.07
C ARG A 12 17.31 -20.71 -0.74
N ASP A 13 17.96 -21.05 -1.84
CA ASP A 13 18.87 -20.15 -2.54
C ASP A 13 18.17 -18.90 -3.08
N LYS A 14 16.93 -19.04 -3.56
CA LYS A 14 16.13 -17.87 -4.01
C LYS A 14 15.77 -16.97 -2.84
N ILE A 15 15.45 -17.54 -1.69
CA ILE A 15 15.18 -16.78 -0.45
C ILE A 15 16.44 -16.06 -0.01
N GLU A 16 17.59 -16.75 0.05
CA GLU A 16 18.86 -16.17 0.45
C GLU A 16 19.25 -15.00 -0.47
N ASN A 17 19.15 -15.19 -1.79
CA ASN A 17 19.48 -14.14 -2.75
C ASN A 17 18.56 -12.92 -2.62
N ALA A 18 17.26 -13.13 -2.41
CA ALA A 18 16.31 -12.04 -2.21
C ALA A 18 16.62 -11.26 -0.92
N VAL A 19 16.95 -11.95 0.17
CA VAL A 19 17.34 -11.33 1.44
C VAL A 19 18.65 -10.56 1.29
N ARG A 20 19.69 -11.15 0.69
CA ARG A 20 20.97 -10.47 0.46
C ARG A 20 20.78 -9.18 -0.35
N ARG A 21 20.05 -9.27 -1.47
CA ARG A 21 19.76 -8.14 -2.35
C ARG A 21 19.13 -6.93 -1.65
N ILE A 22 18.41 -7.12 -0.53
CA ILE A 22 17.79 -6.02 0.20
C ILE A 22 18.48 -5.68 1.53
N MET A 23 19.31 -6.56 2.08
CA MET A 23 19.92 -6.42 3.42
C MET A 23 21.43 -6.18 3.38
N ASP A 24 22.10 -6.49 2.27
CA ASP A 24 23.53 -6.24 2.18
C ASP A 24 23.87 -4.74 2.14
N GLY A 25 25.16 -4.45 2.13
CA GLY A 25 25.71 -3.11 2.08
C GLY A 25 25.93 -2.57 0.66
N GLY A 26 25.49 -3.29 -0.38
CA GLY A 26 25.67 -2.87 -1.76
C GLY A 26 24.75 -1.72 -2.15
N ASP A 27 25.12 -1.03 -3.23
CA ASP A 27 24.39 0.14 -3.73
C ASP A 27 22.92 -0.16 -4.05
N GLU A 28 22.63 -1.35 -4.62
CA GLU A 28 21.26 -1.76 -4.91
C GLU A 28 20.43 -1.88 -3.63
N ALA A 29 20.93 -2.56 -2.60
CA ALA A 29 20.23 -2.74 -1.34
C ALA A 29 19.98 -1.40 -0.64
N LEU A 30 20.97 -0.50 -0.67
CA LEU A 30 20.85 0.85 -0.13
C LEU A 30 19.77 1.67 -0.85
N GLU A 31 19.75 1.63 -2.18
CA GLU A 31 18.76 2.36 -2.98
C GLU A 31 17.34 1.82 -2.78
N ILE A 32 17.18 0.49 -2.69
CA ILE A 32 15.88 -0.14 -2.37
C ILE A 32 15.38 0.37 -1.01
N ARG A 33 16.24 0.35 0.02
CA ARG A 33 15.86 0.83 1.36
C ARG A 33 15.56 2.33 1.39
N ARG A 34 16.32 3.15 0.65
CA ARG A 34 16.08 4.60 0.54
C ARG A 34 14.70 4.87 -0.06
N ARG A 35 14.38 4.27 -1.20
CA ARG A 35 13.07 4.42 -1.86
C ARG A 35 11.92 3.95 -0.97
N ALA A 36 12.09 2.81 -0.30
CA ALA A 36 11.08 2.29 0.62
C ALA A 36 10.79 3.26 1.77
N ARG A 37 11.83 3.88 2.35
CA ARG A 37 11.67 4.90 3.40
C ARG A 37 10.95 6.14 2.89
N GLU A 38 11.35 6.66 1.72
CA GLU A 38 10.73 7.85 1.12
C GLU A 38 9.25 7.64 0.79
N LEU A 39 8.91 6.47 0.23
CA LEU A 39 7.51 6.10 -0.01
C LEU A 39 6.74 5.99 1.32
N GLY A 40 7.35 5.38 2.33
CA GLY A 40 6.75 5.29 3.67
C GLY A 40 6.49 6.66 4.30
N GLU A 41 7.42 7.61 4.16
CA GLU A 41 7.22 8.99 4.65
C GLU A 41 6.11 9.71 3.90
N LYS A 42 6.09 9.61 2.56
CA LYS A 42 5.02 10.21 1.74
C LYS A 42 3.66 9.63 2.10
N ALA A 43 3.56 8.31 2.25
CA ALA A 43 2.33 7.64 2.66
C ALA A 43 1.86 8.12 4.06
N ARG A 44 2.78 8.21 5.04
CA ARG A 44 2.46 8.74 6.37
C ARG A 44 1.96 10.19 6.32
N LYS A 45 2.60 11.05 5.53
CA LYS A 45 2.17 12.46 5.35
C LYS A 45 0.83 12.58 4.63
N ALA A 46 0.56 11.72 3.66
CA ALA A 46 -0.73 11.72 2.97
C ALA A 46 -1.87 11.27 3.89
N ALA A 47 -1.60 10.31 4.78
CA ALA A 47 -2.60 9.73 5.69
C ALA A 47 -2.71 10.45 7.06
N SER A 48 -1.80 11.36 7.40
CA SER A 48 -1.91 12.16 8.62
C SER A 48 -3.10 13.12 8.56
N ILE A 49 -3.56 13.61 9.72
CA ILE A 49 -4.63 14.62 9.81
C ILE A 49 -4.28 15.83 8.93
N GLY A 50 -5.21 16.21 8.05
CA GLY A 50 -5.03 17.29 7.08
C GLY A 50 -4.15 16.91 5.87
N GLY A 51 -3.70 15.66 5.80
CA GLY A 51 -3.00 15.08 4.67
C GLY A 51 -3.92 14.81 3.48
N SER A 52 -3.33 14.57 2.31
CA SER A 52 -4.11 14.44 1.07
C SER A 52 -5.09 13.27 1.08
N SER A 53 -4.69 12.09 1.56
CA SER A 53 -5.57 10.92 1.66
C SER A 53 -6.66 11.13 2.73
N ASP A 54 -6.32 11.76 3.85
CA ASP A 54 -7.27 12.10 4.92
C ASP A 54 -8.36 13.07 4.41
N ASN A 55 -7.95 14.15 3.75
CA ASN A 55 -8.86 15.13 3.16
C ASN A 55 -9.75 14.52 2.06
N ASN A 56 -9.17 13.69 1.18
CA ASN A 56 -9.93 13.05 0.10
C ASN A 56 -10.98 12.09 0.65
N LEU A 57 -10.64 11.29 1.67
CA LEU A 57 -11.60 10.39 2.30
C LEU A 57 -12.71 11.17 3.02
N THR A 58 -12.35 12.25 3.70
CA THR A 58 -13.31 13.14 4.37
C THR A 58 -14.29 13.73 3.36
N ALA A 59 -13.81 14.26 2.24
CA ALA A 59 -14.65 14.79 1.17
C ALA A 59 -15.59 13.72 0.59
N ALA A 60 -15.08 12.51 0.34
CA ALA A 60 -15.90 11.40 -0.15
C ALA A 60 -17.02 11.02 0.84
N ILE A 61 -16.75 11.02 2.14
CA ILE A 61 -17.76 10.77 3.17
C ILE A 61 -18.83 11.87 3.18
N GLU A 62 -18.43 13.13 3.05
CA GLU A 62 -19.35 14.27 2.97
C GLU A 62 -20.25 14.20 1.73
N ASP A 63 -19.70 13.82 0.58
CA ASP A 63 -20.45 13.59 -0.65
C ASP A 63 -21.51 12.50 -0.46
N LEU A 64 -21.15 11.38 0.14
CA LEU A 64 -22.09 10.29 0.42
C LEU A 64 -23.21 10.71 1.39
N LYS A 65 -22.90 11.53 2.40
CA LYS A 65 -23.91 12.08 3.31
C LYS A 65 -24.91 12.96 2.56
N ARG A 66 -24.43 13.87 1.71
CA ARG A 66 -25.29 14.73 0.86
C ARG A 66 -26.18 13.90 -0.06
N LEU A 67 -25.61 12.92 -0.74
CA LEU A 67 -26.36 12.02 -1.64
C LEU A 67 -27.50 11.27 -0.91
N ARG A 68 -27.27 10.86 0.34
CA ARG A 68 -28.29 10.21 1.17
C ARG A 68 -29.42 11.17 1.53
N GLU A 69 -29.10 12.40 1.91
CA GLU A 69 -30.09 13.42 2.26
C GLU A 69 -30.96 13.80 1.06
N ASP A 70 -30.34 14.04 -0.09
CA ASP A 70 -31.06 14.35 -1.32
C ASP A 70 -31.98 13.19 -1.72
N ARG A 71 -31.49 11.95 -1.66
CA ARG A 71 -32.32 10.76 -1.92
C ARG A 71 -33.52 10.66 -0.96
N SER A 72 -33.38 11.13 0.28
CA SER A 72 -34.46 11.08 1.27
C SER A 72 -35.54 12.10 0.95
N LYS A 73 -35.17 13.29 0.45
CA LYS A 73 -36.09 14.34 -0.01
C LYS A 73 -36.85 13.95 -1.28
N LEU A 74 -36.27 13.13 -2.16
CA LEU A 74 -36.95 12.63 -3.36
C LEU A 74 -38.02 11.55 -3.06
N LYS A 75 -38.03 10.97 -1.85
CA LYS A 75 -38.95 9.89 -1.46
C LYS A 75 -40.15 10.37 -0.64
N THR A 76 -40.17 11.63 -0.22
CA THR A 76 -41.27 12.35 0.42
C THR A 76 -42.02 13.17 -0.60
#